data_AF-T2M7E0-F1
#
_entry.id   AF-T2M7E0-F1
#
_cell.length_a   1.000
_cell.length_b   1.000
_cell.length_c   1.000
_cell.angle_alpha   90.00
_cell.angle_beta   90.00
_cell.angle_gamma   90.00
#
_symmetry.space_group_name_H-M   'P 1'
#
loop_
_entity.id
_entity.type
_entity.pdbx_description
1 polymer ?
#
loop_
_entity_poly.entity_id
_entity_poly.type
_entity_poly.pdbx_seq_one_letter_code
_entity_poly.pdbx_strand_id
1 'polypeptide(L)'
;NFNKNKMSSDDFIRKKENSMFFKEYKQQYLKERQAKLKENSDIDCSNREEDFTEDSFFGIDQTKLLHVELSEISRKLHHESKKLHLQEVMLNEKEAKLNKIENKLADYALSLEEIVESVKKKSQELEQEFIVKMESLKNENVKFKKSFQMIKKAGDKMKEKILFLQEKLQHSEEKNLSQQHRITNLQRQVDILKQQLKEQEAPKAKVKTDLKNDEKTSKFLDTICTNFVGSVLQWITEGHLIEKVKSSIANIKNGSQMAESDFDVNVTNERCMKVLVTFPALIEHISQQEELFILQFIYWSLIYSYLTKSSQKATHKSTLRRIGEQLYMQQKFCHKSVKRFFNSNDCHARLLSCMIILFTITQADILSQVFHCLCIDLQNDKAKELFVQYHATFALYPLFKLT
;
A
#
# COMPACT_ATOMS: atom_id res chain seq x y z
N ASN A 1 23.36 16.45 12.05
CA ASN A 1 23.13 17.68 12.83
C ASN A 1 21.92 17.59 13.75
N PHE A 2 21.90 16.66 14.70
CA PHE A 2 20.91 16.64 15.78
C PHE A 2 21.62 16.30 17.09
N ASN A 3 22.26 17.30 17.68
CA ASN A 3 22.68 17.21 19.07
C ASN A 3 22.81 18.63 19.64
N LYS A 4 21.67 19.24 19.99
CA LYS A 4 21.65 20.40 20.89
C LYS A 4 20.45 20.30 21.82
N ASN A 5 20.75 20.40 23.11
CA ASN A 5 19.86 20.69 24.24
C ASN A 5 19.06 19.50 24.81
N LYS A 6 19.77 18.48 25.32
CA LYS A 6 19.29 17.76 26.51
C LYS A 6 19.70 18.58 27.73
N MET A 7 18.75 19.35 28.28
CA MET A 7 18.90 19.99 29.59
C MET A 7 19.00 18.84 30.62
N SER A 8 20.05 18.83 31.45
CA SER A 8 20.27 17.73 32.40
C SER A 8 19.17 17.74 33.47
N SER A 9 18.81 16.57 34.00
CA SER A 9 17.85 16.45 35.11
C SER A 9 18.26 17.34 36.30
N ASP A 10 19.55 17.54 36.50
CA ASP A 10 20.12 18.38 37.55
C ASP A 10 19.84 19.88 37.33
N ASP A 11 19.75 20.34 36.08
CA ASP A 11 19.42 21.73 35.76
C ASP A 11 17.94 22.04 36.02
N PHE A 12 17.06 21.03 35.87
CA PHE A 12 15.65 21.14 36.18
C PHE A 12 15.41 21.18 37.70
N ILE A 13 16.13 20.33 38.45
CA ILE A 13 16.07 20.32 39.92
C ILE A 13 16.59 21.65 40.48
N ARG A 14 17.74 22.16 40.03
CA ARG A 14 18.25 23.48 40.43
C ARG A 14 17.28 24.62 40.16
N LYS A 15 16.59 24.61 39.00
CA LYS A 15 15.57 25.64 38.70
C LYS A 15 14.37 25.54 39.63
N LYS A 16 13.95 24.33 39.99
CA LYS A 16 12.84 24.09 40.92
C LYS A 16 13.19 24.53 42.35
N GLU A 17 14.40 24.24 42.80
CA GLU A 17 14.92 24.67 44.11
C GLU A 17 15.02 26.20 44.20
N ASN A 18 15.56 26.85 43.16
CA ASN A 18 15.64 28.31 43.10
C ASN A 18 14.24 28.97 43.06
N SER A 19 13.26 28.35 42.40
CA SER A 19 11.87 28.82 42.38
C SER A 19 11.19 28.68 43.75
N MET A 20 11.43 27.58 44.45
CA MET A 20 10.90 27.34 45.80
C MET A 20 11.49 28.33 46.81
N PHE A 21 12.81 28.57 46.76
CA PHE A 21 13.49 29.53 47.61
C PHE A 21 12.97 30.96 47.41
N PHE A 22 12.67 31.33 46.15
CA PHE A 22 12.09 32.64 45.83
C PHE A 22 10.65 32.79 46.34
N LYS A 23 9.85 31.71 46.31
CA LYS A 23 8.49 31.70 46.88
C LYS A 23 8.51 31.84 48.41
N GLU A 24 9.43 31.16 49.09
CA GLU A 24 9.60 31.26 50.55
C GLU A 24 10.08 32.66 50.98
N TYR A 25 11.09 33.20 50.30
CA TYR A 25 11.59 34.55 50.55
C TYR A 25 10.50 35.61 50.37
N LYS A 26 9.67 35.47 49.32
CA LYS A 26 8.54 36.37 49.06
C LYS A 26 7.44 36.27 50.13
N GLN A 27 7.11 35.07 50.60
CA GLN A 27 6.17 34.90 51.71
C GLN A 27 6.69 35.53 53.00
N GLN A 28 7.99 35.40 53.28
CA GLN A 28 8.60 35.99 54.46
C GLN A 28 8.59 37.52 54.39
N TYR A 29 8.93 38.10 53.23
CA TYR A 29 8.85 39.54 52.99
C TYR A 29 7.43 40.10 53.15
N LEU A 30 6.42 39.39 52.65
CA LEU A 30 5.00 39.78 52.81
C LEU A 30 4.55 39.74 54.27
N LYS A 31 4.99 38.73 55.04
CA LYS A 31 4.71 38.65 56.49
C LYS A 31 5.36 39.79 57.26
N GLU A 32 6.62 40.11 56.99
CA GLU A 32 7.34 41.23 57.63
C GLU A 32 6.69 42.58 57.30
N ARG A 33 6.23 42.78 56.05
CA ARG A 33 5.53 44.01 55.64
C ARG A 33 4.17 44.14 56.31
N GLN A 34 3.42 43.05 56.47
CA GLN A 34 2.15 43.05 57.20
C GLN A 34 2.33 43.31 58.70
N ALA A 35 3.42 42.82 59.30
CA ALA A 35 3.78 43.12 60.69
C ALA A 35 4.08 44.62 60.88
N LYS A 36 4.88 45.22 59.99
CA LYS A 36 5.20 46.66 60.02
C LYS A 36 3.98 47.56 59.77
N LEU A 37 3.03 47.11 58.95
CA LEU A 37 1.77 47.84 58.72
C LEU A 37 0.84 47.81 59.94
N LYS A 38 0.86 46.74 60.74
CA LYS A 38 0.13 46.67 62.02
C LYS A 38 0.79 47.54 63.10
N GLU A 39 2.12 47.55 63.16
CA GLU A 39 2.88 48.38 64.10
C GLU A 39 2.66 49.88 63.85
N ASN A 40 2.47 50.29 62.59
CA ASN A 40 2.14 51.67 62.23
C ASN A 40 0.65 52.04 62.37
N SER A 41 -0.26 51.06 62.46
CA SER A 41 -1.70 51.33 62.72
C SER A 41 -2.03 51.49 64.20
N ASP A 42 -1.14 51.04 65.08
CA ASP A 42 -1.29 51.16 66.54
C ASP A 42 -0.68 52.47 67.10
N ILE A 43 -0.06 53.29 66.24
CA ILE A 43 0.45 54.63 66.56
C ILE A 43 -0.50 55.67 65.93
N ASP A 44 -1.76 55.72 66.38
CA ASP A 44 -2.52 56.96 66.29
C ASP A 44 -3.63 57.02 67.35
N CYS A 45 -3.76 58.19 67.98
CA CYS A 45 -4.69 58.57 69.05
C CYS A 45 -4.39 58.06 70.47
N SER A 46 -3.31 58.58 71.10
CA SER A 46 -3.38 58.92 72.52
C SER A 46 -2.55 60.16 72.85
N ASN A 47 -3.28 61.24 73.15
CA ASN A 47 -2.97 62.38 74.02
C ASN A 47 -1.64 63.15 73.82
N ARG A 48 -1.78 64.41 73.36
CA ARG A 48 -1.05 65.55 73.96
C ARG A 48 -1.69 66.88 73.55
N GLU A 49 -2.65 67.33 74.35
CA GLU A 49 -2.86 68.76 74.55
C GLU A 49 -1.71 69.22 75.46
N GLU A 50 -0.76 69.99 74.91
CA GLU A 50 0.19 70.76 75.70
C GLU A 50 0.05 72.24 75.31
N ASP A 51 -0.47 73.01 76.27
CA ASP A 51 -0.34 74.46 76.38
C ASP A 51 1.12 74.88 76.20
N PHE A 52 1.40 75.86 75.35
CA PHE A 52 2.62 76.66 75.45
C PHE A 52 2.31 78.14 75.23
N THR A 53 2.48 78.89 76.32
CA THR A 53 2.53 80.35 76.40
C THR A 53 3.76 80.92 75.70
N GLU A 54 3.63 82.19 75.35
CA GLU A 54 4.59 83.09 74.70
C GLU A 54 6.04 82.95 75.18
N ASP A 55 6.98 82.75 74.24
CA ASP A 55 8.23 83.53 74.06
C ASP A 55 9.18 82.85 73.04
N SER A 56 9.29 83.40 71.81
CA SER A 56 10.52 83.44 70.98
C SER A 56 10.22 83.90 69.54
N PHE A 57 10.44 85.19 69.29
CA PHE A 57 10.25 85.84 67.98
C PHE A 57 11.30 85.45 66.91
N PHE A 58 12.17 84.46 67.16
CA PHE A 58 13.18 83.97 66.20
C PHE A 58 12.99 82.50 65.73
N GLY A 59 12.04 81.74 66.30
CA GLY A 59 11.80 80.32 65.96
C GLY A 59 10.73 80.07 64.89
N ILE A 60 9.87 81.06 64.62
CA ILE A 60 8.68 80.92 63.77
C ILE A 60 9.05 80.66 62.30
N ASP A 61 10.20 81.17 61.83
CA ASP A 61 10.63 81.02 60.43
C ASP A 61 11.25 79.64 60.15
N GLN A 62 12.00 79.07 61.11
CA GLN A 62 12.54 77.71 61.01
C GLN A 62 11.44 76.65 61.08
N THR A 63 10.44 76.85 61.94
CA THR A 63 9.28 75.94 62.04
C THR A 63 8.45 75.95 60.76
N LYS A 64 8.28 77.11 60.12
CA LYS A 64 7.62 77.21 58.81
C LYS A 64 8.41 76.52 57.71
N LEU A 65 9.75 76.67 57.70
CA LEU A 65 10.62 76.00 56.74
C LEU A 65 10.56 74.47 56.88
N LEU A 66 10.63 73.97 58.13
CA LEU A 66 10.46 72.55 58.45
C LEU A 66 9.10 72.02 57.99
N HIS A 67 8.01 72.78 58.18
CA HIS A 67 6.69 72.37 57.73
C HIS A 67 6.59 72.27 56.20
N VAL A 68 7.25 73.18 55.47
CA VAL A 68 7.33 73.14 54.00
C VAL A 68 8.13 71.93 53.52
N GLU A 69 9.29 71.66 54.11
CA GLU A 69 10.11 70.49 53.79
C GLU A 69 9.38 69.18 54.11
N LEU A 70 8.73 69.08 55.27
CA LEU A 70 7.94 67.91 55.67
C LEU A 70 6.75 67.68 54.72
N SER A 71 6.11 68.76 54.28
CA SER A 71 5.03 68.71 53.28
C SER A 71 5.54 68.25 51.92
N GLU A 72 6.76 68.64 51.53
CA GLU A 72 7.38 68.18 50.28
C GLU A 72 7.81 66.70 50.36
N ILE A 73 8.37 66.27 51.48
CA ILE A 73 8.71 64.86 51.74
C ILE A 73 7.45 64.00 51.71
N SER A 74 6.38 64.43 52.40
CA SER A 74 5.08 63.73 52.41
C SER A 74 4.52 63.60 50.99
N ARG A 75 4.63 64.64 50.16
CA ARG A 75 4.20 64.61 48.76
C ARG A 75 5.03 63.62 47.92
N LYS A 76 6.35 63.61 48.07
CA LYS A 76 7.25 62.67 47.39
C LYS A 76 6.97 61.23 47.81
N LEU A 77 6.82 60.98 49.11
CA LEU A 77 6.46 59.68 49.68
C LEU A 77 5.11 59.19 49.14
N HIS A 78 4.11 60.06 49.06
CA HIS A 78 2.80 59.70 48.53
C HIS A 78 2.86 59.36 47.03
N HIS A 79 3.66 60.09 46.26
CA HIS A 79 3.89 59.79 44.84
C HIS A 79 4.61 58.45 44.64
N GLU A 80 5.65 58.19 45.42
CA GLU A 80 6.39 56.93 45.39
C GLU A 80 5.53 55.75 45.84
N SER A 81 4.73 55.91 46.89
CA SER A 81 3.76 54.90 47.35
C SER A 81 2.75 54.54 46.25
N LYS A 82 2.22 55.53 45.52
CA LYS A 82 1.36 55.28 44.34
C LYS A 82 2.07 54.51 43.23
N LYS A 83 3.33 54.85 42.94
CA LYS A 83 4.14 54.16 41.94
C LYS A 83 4.42 52.71 42.33
N LEU A 84 4.77 52.46 43.58
CA LEU A 84 4.99 51.11 44.12
C LEU A 84 3.71 50.29 44.09
N HIS A 85 2.57 50.88 44.46
CA HIS A 85 1.28 50.21 44.38
C HIS A 85 0.94 49.77 42.94
N LEU A 86 1.15 50.65 41.95
CA LEU A 86 0.94 50.31 40.54
C LEU A 86 1.86 49.16 40.10
N GLN A 87 3.14 49.20 40.48
CA GLN A 87 4.09 48.14 40.16
C GLN A 87 3.68 46.80 40.81
N GLU A 88 3.21 46.83 42.05
CA GLU A 88 2.74 45.65 42.79
C GLU A 88 1.53 45.00 42.09
N VAL A 89 0.55 45.80 41.64
CA VAL A 89 -0.60 45.32 40.86
C VAL A 89 -0.13 44.66 39.55
N MET A 90 0.74 45.33 38.80
CA MET A 90 1.26 44.80 37.53
C MET A 90 2.07 43.51 37.71
N LEU A 91 2.81 43.38 38.83
CA LEU A 91 3.55 42.16 39.17
C LEU A 91 2.61 41.02 39.52
N ASN A 92 1.57 41.28 40.33
CA ASN A 92 0.56 40.29 40.69
C ASN A 92 -0.17 39.76 39.44
N GLU A 93 -0.49 40.64 38.48
CA GLU A 93 -1.09 40.20 37.20
C GLU A 93 -0.15 39.30 36.38
N LYS A 94 1.15 39.63 36.31
CA LYS A 94 2.15 38.81 35.63
C LYS A 94 2.31 37.45 36.29
N GLU A 95 2.35 37.41 37.62
CA GLU A 95 2.44 36.17 38.40
C GLU A 95 1.20 35.30 38.22
N ALA A 96 0.00 35.89 38.22
CA ALA A 96 -1.24 35.16 37.95
C ALA A 96 -1.22 34.53 36.54
N LYS A 97 -0.71 35.24 35.53
CA LYS A 97 -0.53 34.69 34.18
C LYS A 97 0.51 33.57 34.15
N LEU A 98 1.62 33.72 34.87
CA LEU A 98 2.66 32.70 34.97
C LEU A 98 2.13 31.42 35.62
N ASN A 99 1.44 31.53 36.76
CA ASN A 99 0.82 30.39 37.45
C ASN A 99 -0.17 29.64 36.54
N LYS A 100 -0.95 30.36 35.72
CA LYS A 100 -1.84 29.72 34.73
C LYS A 100 -1.08 28.91 33.68
N ILE A 101 0.10 29.39 33.25
CA ILE A 101 0.95 28.67 32.29
C ILE A 101 1.60 27.46 32.96
N GLU A 102 2.12 27.61 34.18
CA GLU A 102 2.72 26.52 34.95
C GLU A 102 1.72 25.37 35.17
N ASN A 103 0.48 25.68 35.54
CA ASN A 103 -0.56 24.66 35.71
C ASN A 103 -0.88 23.93 34.40
N LYS A 104 -1.03 24.65 33.29
CA LYS A 104 -1.24 24.02 31.97
C LYS A 104 -0.07 23.12 31.56
N LEU A 105 1.17 23.53 31.85
CA LEU A 105 2.35 22.72 31.58
C LEU A 105 2.36 21.44 32.43
N ALA A 106 1.92 21.51 33.69
CA ALA A 106 1.78 20.32 34.54
C ALA A 106 0.71 19.36 33.99
N ASP A 107 -0.44 19.87 33.55
CA ASP A 107 -1.49 19.07 32.92
C ASP A 107 -0.98 18.38 31.63
N TYR A 108 -0.24 19.11 30.79
CA TYR A 108 0.37 18.54 29.59
C TYR A 108 1.42 17.48 29.91
N ALA A 109 2.22 17.66 30.97
CA ALA A 109 3.22 16.68 31.38
C ALA A 109 2.57 15.35 31.78
N LEU A 110 1.48 15.40 32.57
CA LEU A 110 0.73 14.21 32.97
C LEU A 110 0.10 13.51 31.77
N SER A 111 -0.52 14.27 30.85
CA SER A 111 -1.11 13.70 29.63
C SER A 111 -0.05 13.05 28.72
N LEU A 112 1.12 13.66 28.59
CA LEU A 112 2.23 13.08 27.81
C LEU A 112 2.74 11.78 28.43
N GLU A 113 2.84 11.71 29.76
CA GLU A 113 3.27 10.50 30.46
C GLU A 113 2.29 9.33 30.24
N GLU A 114 0.99 9.59 30.29
CA GLU A 114 -0.05 8.61 29.96
C GLU A 114 0.05 8.11 28.51
N ILE A 115 0.25 9.02 27.55
CA ILE A 115 0.41 8.67 26.14
C ILE A 115 1.67 7.82 25.94
N VAL A 116 2.79 8.18 26.56
CA VAL A 116 4.04 7.43 26.48
C VAL A 116 3.87 6.01 27.03
N GLU A 117 3.23 5.85 28.18
CA GLU A 117 2.99 4.52 28.76
C GLU A 117 2.04 3.69 27.88
N SER A 118 1.00 4.30 27.31
CA SER A 118 0.09 3.65 26.36
C SER A 118 0.81 3.15 25.09
N VAL A 119 1.67 3.99 24.52
CA VAL A 119 2.47 3.65 23.32
C VAL A 119 3.46 2.54 23.64
N LYS A 120 4.13 2.62 24.79
CA LYS A 120 5.09 1.60 25.25
C LYS A 120 4.41 0.24 25.41
N LYS A 121 3.23 0.20 26.03
CA LYS A 121 2.45 -1.03 26.18
C LYS A 121 2.04 -1.63 24.83
N LYS A 122 1.49 -0.82 23.93
CA LYS A 122 1.12 -1.27 22.56
C LYS A 122 2.34 -1.77 21.77
N SER A 123 3.49 -1.12 21.92
CA SER A 123 4.73 -1.56 21.27
C SER A 123 5.16 -2.94 21.76
N GLN A 124 5.06 -3.20 23.07
CA GLN A 124 5.40 -4.51 23.65
C GLN A 124 4.42 -5.60 23.21
N GLU A 125 3.12 -5.31 23.16
CA GLU A 125 2.10 -6.24 22.68
C GLU A 125 2.35 -6.64 21.21
N LEU A 126 2.63 -5.66 20.34
CA LEU A 126 2.98 -5.92 18.93
C LEU A 126 4.26 -6.75 18.78
N GLU A 127 5.27 -6.50 19.61
CA GLU A 127 6.52 -7.27 19.59
C GLU A 127 6.28 -8.74 20.00
N GLN A 128 5.46 -8.98 21.02
CA GLN A 128 5.07 -10.33 21.44
C GLN A 128 4.26 -11.05 20.36
N GLU A 129 3.29 -10.38 19.73
CA GLU A 129 2.53 -10.94 18.60
C GLU A 129 3.45 -11.33 17.43
N PHE A 130 4.42 -10.47 17.11
CA PHE A 130 5.39 -10.74 16.05
C PHE A 130 6.25 -11.98 16.37
N ILE A 131 6.73 -12.11 17.62
CA ILE A 131 7.49 -13.28 18.07
C ILE A 131 6.67 -14.57 17.93
N VAL A 132 5.42 -14.57 18.42
CA VAL A 132 4.53 -15.74 18.31
C VAL A 132 4.27 -16.10 16.84
N LYS A 133 4.04 -15.10 15.99
CA LYS A 133 3.81 -15.33 14.56
C LYS A 133 5.05 -15.90 13.87
N MET A 134 6.24 -15.42 14.22
CA MET A 134 7.51 -15.91 13.70
C MET A 134 7.76 -17.36 14.09
N GLU A 135 7.48 -17.75 15.34
CA GLU A 135 7.59 -19.15 15.78
C GLU A 135 6.60 -20.07 15.07
N SER A 136 5.37 -19.62 14.88
CA SER A 136 4.35 -20.33 14.10
C SER A 136 4.81 -20.60 12.66
N LEU A 137 5.30 -19.58 11.95
CA LEU A 137 5.82 -19.71 10.59
C LEU A 137 7.07 -20.60 10.51
N LYS A 138 7.95 -20.54 11.52
CA LYS A 138 9.12 -21.42 11.62
C LYS A 138 8.69 -22.88 11.75
N ASN A 139 7.68 -23.16 12.58
CA ASN A 139 7.12 -24.49 12.76
C ASN A 139 6.43 -25.02 11.48
N GLU A 140 5.67 -24.17 10.79
CA GLU A 140 5.08 -24.53 9.48
C GLU A 140 6.15 -24.83 8.43
N ASN A 141 7.22 -24.03 8.36
CA ASN A 141 8.35 -24.31 7.45
C ASN A 141 9.00 -25.66 7.73
N VAL A 142 9.15 -26.05 9.00
CA VAL A 142 9.64 -27.39 9.38
C VAL A 142 8.68 -28.48 8.87
N LYS A 143 7.36 -28.28 9.00
CA LYS A 143 6.35 -29.22 8.48
C LYS A 143 6.41 -29.32 6.95
N PHE A 144 6.50 -28.19 6.24
CA PHE A 144 6.65 -28.18 4.78
C PHE A 144 7.92 -28.89 4.32
N LYS A 145 9.03 -28.67 5.01
CA LYS A 145 10.30 -29.37 4.70
C LYS A 145 10.16 -30.89 4.85
N LYS A 146 9.47 -31.37 5.89
CA LYS A 146 9.19 -32.80 6.08
C LYS A 146 8.24 -33.34 4.99
N SER A 147 7.19 -32.61 4.65
CA SER A 147 6.26 -32.98 3.57
C SER A 147 6.98 -33.09 2.22
N PHE A 148 7.82 -32.10 1.90
CA PHE A 148 8.65 -32.11 0.69
C PHE A 148 9.57 -33.35 0.62
N GLN A 149 10.21 -33.72 1.74
CA GLN A 149 11.03 -34.93 1.79
C GLN A 149 10.21 -36.21 1.55
N MET A 150 8.98 -36.28 2.05
CA MET A 150 8.08 -37.42 1.78
C MET A 150 7.67 -37.49 0.31
N ILE A 151 7.26 -36.36 -0.27
CA ILE A 151 6.89 -36.28 -1.70
C ILE A 151 8.08 -36.64 -2.59
N LYS A 152 9.28 -36.15 -2.25
CA LYS A 152 10.51 -36.50 -2.97
C LYS A 152 10.76 -38.01 -2.96
N LYS A 153 10.71 -38.65 -1.78
CA LYS A 153 10.86 -40.11 -1.66
C LYS A 153 9.80 -40.87 -2.46
N ALA A 154 8.55 -40.41 -2.45
CA ALA A 154 7.48 -41.02 -3.24
C ALA A 154 7.73 -40.85 -4.75
N GLY A 155 8.19 -39.67 -5.17
CA GLY A 155 8.56 -39.39 -6.56
C GLY A 155 9.72 -40.24 -7.05
N ASP A 156 10.76 -40.45 -6.22
CA ASP A 156 11.90 -41.31 -6.55
C ASP A 156 11.45 -42.77 -6.73
N LYS A 157 10.58 -43.29 -5.84
CA LYS A 157 9.96 -44.62 -6.01
C LYS A 157 9.10 -44.73 -7.26
N MET A 158 8.38 -43.68 -7.63
CA MET A 158 7.53 -43.69 -8.82
C MET A 158 8.38 -43.70 -10.10
N LYS A 159 9.48 -42.94 -10.13
CA LYS A 159 10.46 -42.98 -11.23
C LYS A 159 11.03 -44.38 -11.42
N GLU A 160 11.40 -45.05 -10.32
CA GLU A 160 11.89 -46.43 -10.36
C GLU A 160 10.84 -47.38 -10.97
N LYS A 161 9.57 -47.27 -10.56
CA LYS A 161 8.47 -48.05 -11.16
C LYS A 161 8.24 -47.75 -12.64
N ILE A 162 8.35 -46.49 -13.05
CA ILE A 162 8.19 -46.09 -14.46
C ILE A 162 9.31 -46.72 -15.29
N LEU A 163 10.56 -46.62 -14.85
CA LEU A 163 11.70 -47.23 -15.55
C LEU A 163 11.53 -48.75 -15.66
N PHE A 164 11.14 -49.42 -14.58
CA PHE A 164 10.88 -50.87 -14.60
C PHE A 164 9.76 -51.27 -15.58
N LEU A 165 8.65 -50.52 -15.62
CA LEU A 165 7.57 -50.79 -16.57
C LEU A 165 7.98 -50.49 -18.01
N GLN A 166 8.82 -49.47 -18.22
CA GLN A 166 9.34 -49.11 -19.54
C GLN A 166 10.28 -50.19 -20.08
N GLU A 167 11.15 -50.77 -19.25
CA GLU A 167 11.97 -51.94 -19.61
C GLU A 167 11.10 -53.16 -19.96
N LYS A 168 10.06 -53.42 -19.16
CA LYS A 168 9.13 -54.54 -19.44
C LYS A 168 8.34 -54.33 -20.74
N LEU A 169 7.94 -53.10 -21.02
CA LEU A 169 7.26 -52.74 -22.27
C LEU A 169 8.19 -52.97 -23.46
N GLN A 170 9.42 -52.45 -23.41
CA GLN A 170 10.42 -52.64 -24.45
C GLN A 170 10.67 -54.13 -24.73
N HIS A 171 10.82 -54.94 -23.68
CA HIS A 171 10.98 -56.38 -23.84
C HIS A 171 9.77 -57.07 -24.50
N SER A 172 8.56 -56.61 -24.18
CA SER A 172 7.33 -57.10 -24.82
C SER A 172 7.22 -56.65 -26.28
N GLU A 173 7.66 -55.43 -26.60
CA GLU A 173 7.70 -54.89 -27.96
C GLU A 173 8.68 -55.67 -28.84
N GLU A 174 9.88 -56.00 -28.34
CA GLU A 174 10.86 -56.84 -29.04
C GLU A 174 10.29 -58.23 -29.37
N LYS A 175 9.59 -58.85 -28.42
CA LYS A 175 8.90 -60.13 -28.64
C LYS A 175 7.79 -60.01 -29.68
N ASN A 176 6.99 -58.95 -29.62
CA ASN A 176 5.91 -58.70 -30.57
C ASN A 176 6.46 -58.43 -31.98
N LEU A 177 7.55 -57.67 -32.11
CA LEU A 177 8.22 -57.42 -33.38
C LEU A 177 8.77 -58.72 -33.99
N SER A 178 9.40 -59.58 -33.19
CA SER A 178 9.84 -60.90 -33.63
C SER A 178 8.68 -61.78 -34.13
N GLN A 179 7.56 -61.76 -33.42
CA GLN A 179 6.34 -62.45 -33.86
C GLN A 179 5.75 -61.85 -35.14
N GLN A 180 5.72 -60.52 -35.27
CA GLN A 180 5.32 -59.85 -36.51
C GLN A 180 6.21 -60.27 -37.68
N HIS A 181 7.53 -60.28 -37.53
CA HIS A 181 8.44 -60.76 -38.57
C HIS A 181 8.14 -62.21 -38.96
N ARG A 182 7.84 -63.07 -37.99
CA ARG A 182 7.46 -64.46 -38.26
C ARG A 182 6.13 -64.55 -39.03
N ILE A 183 5.14 -63.75 -38.66
CA ILE A 183 3.85 -63.64 -39.38
C ILE A 183 4.08 -63.13 -40.81
N THR A 184 4.89 -62.09 -41.01
CA THR A 184 5.19 -61.56 -42.34
C THR A 184 5.90 -62.60 -43.21
N ASN A 185 6.85 -63.35 -42.65
CA ASN A 185 7.53 -64.43 -43.37
C ASN A 185 6.55 -65.54 -43.76
N LEU A 186 5.64 -65.94 -42.86
CA LEU A 186 4.59 -66.90 -43.17
C LEU A 186 3.60 -66.36 -44.21
N GLN A 187 3.22 -65.09 -44.13
CA GLN A 187 2.38 -64.44 -45.14
C GLN A 187 3.05 -64.44 -46.51
N ARG A 188 4.35 -64.15 -46.60
CA ARG A 188 5.11 -64.25 -47.86
C ARG A 188 5.11 -65.67 -48.41
N GLN A 189 5.29 -66.69 -47.57
CA GLN A 189 5.19 -68.08 -48.00
C GLN A 189 3.79 -68.42 -48.52
N VAL A 190 2.74 -67.99 -47.83
CA VAL A 190 1.35 -68.17 -48.27
C VAL A 190 1.08 -67.45 -49.59
N ASP A 191 1.63 -66.23 -49.77
CA ASP A 191 1.47 -65.48 -51.01
C ASP A 191 2.21 -66.15 -52.17
N ILE A 192 3.42 -66.68 -51.96
CA ILE A 192 4.13 -67.49 -52.95
C ILE A 192 3.30 -68.73 -53.32
N LEU A 193 2.77 -69.46 -52.34
CA LEU A 193 1.91 -70.62 -52.60
C LEU A 193 0.63 -70.23 -53.35
N LYS A 194 -0.02 -69.11 -52.98
CA LYS A 194 -1.17 -68.56 -53.69
C LYS A 194 -0.81 -68.10 -55.11
N GLN A 195 0.40 -67.61 -55.32
CA GLN A 195 0.89 -67.16 -56.63
C GLN A 195 1.22 -68.36 -57.51
N GLN A 196 1.79 -69.43 -56.96
CA GLN A 196 1.90 -70.75 -57.62
C GLN A 196 0.51 -71.34 -57.94
N LEU A 197 -0.48 -71.15 -57.06
CA LEU A 197 -1.87 -71.51 -57.32
C LEU A 197 -2.54 -70.62 -58.39
N LYS A 198 -2.17 -69.33 -58.46
CA LYS A 198 -2.63 -68.37 -59.47
C LYS A 198 -1.87 -68.47 -60.80
N GLU A 199 -0.68 -69.05 -60.83
CA GLU A 199 -0.04 -69.50 -62.07
C GLU A 199 -0.84 -70.67 -62.71
N GLN A 200 -1.80 -71.25 -61.97
CA GLN A 200 -2.87 -72.10 -62.52
C GLN A 200 -4.20 -71.37 -62.80
N GLU A 201 -4.44 -70.14 -62.31
CA GLU A 201 -5.67 -69.36 -62.59
C GLU A 201 -5.48 -67.82 -62.58
N ALA A 202 -5.90 -67.16 -63.67
CA ALA A 202 -5.66 -65.76 -64.05
C ALA A 202 -6.22 -64.65 -63.11
N PRO A 203 -5.70 -63.39 -63.14
CA PRO A 203 -5.87 -62.43 -62.04
C PRO A 203 -6.74 -61.17 -62.35
N LYS A 204 -7.38 -60.59 -61.32
CA LYS A 204 -7.73 -59.14 -61.18
C LYS A 204 -7.70 -58.75 -59.69
N ALA A 205 -6.81 -57.85 -59.22
CA ALA A 205 -6.70 -56.38 -59.35
C ALA A 205 -7.37 -55.64 -58.16
N LYS A 206 -6.54 -55.01 -57.31
CA LYS A 206 -6.90 -54.00 -56.30
C LYS A 206 -6.73 -52.60 -56.89
N VAL A 207 -7.53 -51.63 -56.46
CA VAL A 207 -7.28 -50.20 -56.66
C VAL A 207 -7.42 -49.47 -55.33
N LYS A 208 -6.38 -48.70 -54.99
CA LYS A 208 -6.37 -47.58 -54.02
C LYS A 208 -6.68 -46.30 -54.80
N THR A 209 -7.21 -45.27 -54.14
CA THR A 209 -6.82 -43.88 -54.46
C THR A 209 -6.95 -42.95 -53.26
N ASP A 210 -5.94 -42.09 -53.18
CA ASP A 210 -5.64 -41.08 -52.17
C ASP A 210 -6.39 -39.76 -52.36
N LEU A 211 -6.30 -38.99 -51.27
CA LEU A 211 -6.70 -37.61 -51.00
C LEU A 211 -6.00 -36.54 -51.88
N LYS A 212 -6.64 -35.37 -51.98
CA LYS A 212 -6.03 -34.03 -51.87
C LYS A 212 -7.12 -32.96 -51.65
N ASN A 213 -6.91 -32.04 -50.70
CA ASN A 213 -7.76 -30.85 -50.50
C ASN A 213 -6.92 -29.61 -50.14
N ASP A 214 -7.45 -28.47 -50.57
CA ASP A 214 -6.85 -27.16 -50.80
C ASP A 214 -6.55 -26.27 -49.58
N GLU A 215 -5.51 -25.43 -49.71
CA GLU A 215 -5.00 -24.45 -48.72
C GLU A 215 -5.73 -23.07 -48.70
N LYS A 216 -6.84 -22.87 -49.41
CA LYS A 216 -7.44 -21.52 -49.57
C LYS A 216 -8.56 -21.15 -48.58
N THR A 217 -9.02 -22.07 -47.74
CA THR A 217 -10.12 -21.83 -46.77
C THR A 217 -9.67 -21.30 -45.41
N SER A 218 -8.37 -21.34 -45.09
CA SER A 218 -7.84 -21.00 -43.75
C SER A 218 -7.92 -19.50 -43.41
N LYS A 219 -7.54 -18.59 -44.32
CA LYS A 219 -7.41 -17.15 -43.99
C LYS A 219 -8.75 -16.41 -43.77
N PHE A 220 -9.83 -16.88 -44.41
CA PHE A 220 -11.16 -16.30 -44.25
C PHE A 220 -11.79 -16.68 -42.92
N LEU A 221 -11.58 -17.94 -42.49
CA LEU A 221 -12.04 -18.42 -41.19
C LEU A 221 -11.29 -17.72 -40.04
N ASP A 222 -9.99 -17.46 -40.20
CA ASP A 222 -9.20 -16.75 -39.19
C ASP A 222 -9.75 -15.35 -38.89
N THR A 223 -10.16 -14.60 -39.92
CA THR A 223 -10.72 -13.24 -39.76
C THR A 223 -12.12 -13.24 -39.14
N ILE A 224 -12.95 -14.24 -39.48
CA ILE A 224 -14.28 -14.37 -38.86
C ILE A 224 -14.15 -14.79 -37.40
N CYS A 225 -13.22 -15.70 -37.10
CA CYS A 225 -12.95 -16.14 -35.74
C CYS A 225 -12.41 -15.01 -34.86
N THR A 226 -11.55 -14.12 -35.36
CA THR A 226 -11.08 -12.95 -34.58
C THR A 226 -12.23 -12.00 -34.26
N ASN A 227 -13.08 -11.67 -35.24
CA ASN A 227 -14.16 -10.70 -35.06
C ASN A 227 -15.28 -11.23 -34.15
N PHE A 228 -15.59 -12.52 -34.26
CA PHE A 228 -16.50 -13.21 -33.34
C PHE A 228 -15.94 -13.21 -31.91
N VAL A 229 -14.65 -13.54 -31.74
CA VAL A 229 -14.00 -13.49 -30.43
C VAL A 229 -14.04 -12.09 -29.86
N GLY A 230 -13.71 -11.05 -30.64
CA GLY A 230 -13.82 -9.65 -30.21
C GLY A 230 -15.22 -9.28 -29.72
N SER A 231 -16.25 -9.69 -30.45
CA SER A 231 -17.66 -9.42 -30.12
C SER A 231 -18.12 -10.16 -28.85
N VAL A 232 -17.70 -11.41 -28.67
CA VAL A 232 -17.97 -12.19 -27.46
C VAL A 232 -17.22 -11.62 -26.26
N LEU A 233 -15.97 -11.19 -26.43
CA LEU A 233 -15.19 -10.56 -25.36
C LEU A 233 -15.80 -9.22 -24.94
N GLN A 234 -16.30 -8.41 -25.89
CA GLN A 234 -17.04 -7.20 -25.58
C GLN A 234 -18.28 -7.53 -24.74
N TRP A 235 -19.10 -8.51 -25.16
CA TRP A 235 -20.31 -8.90 -24.43
C TRP A 235 -20.00 -9.41 -23.02
N ILE A 236 -18.97 -10.23 -22.85
CA ILE A 236 -18.53 -10.71 -21.52
C ILE A 236 -18.02 -9.55 -20.67
N THR A 237 -17.33 -8.59 -21.29
CA THR A 237 -16.78 -7.42 -20.60
C THR A 237 -17.90 -6.52 -20.08
N GLU A 238 -18.83 -6.13 -20.95
CA GLU A 238 -19.93 -5.23 -20.63
C GLU A 238 -20.98 -5.90 -19.74
N GLY A 239 -21.37 -7.13 -20.04
CA GLY A 239 -22.49 -7.82 -19.39
C GLY A 239 -22.13 -8.65 -18.15
N HIS A 240 -20.85 -8.88 -17.85
CA HIS A 240 -20.46 -9.75 -16.73
C HIS A 240 -19.28 -9.21 -15.93
N LEU A 241 -18.17 -8.84 -16.57
CA LEU A 241 -16.97 -8.41 -15.84
C LEU A 241 -17.11 -7.03 -15.21
N ILE A 242 -17.61 -6.03 -15.94
CA ILE A 242 -17.76 -4.67 -15.41
C ILE A 242 -18.72 -4.65 -14.21
N GLU A 243 -19.85 -5.34 -14.32
CA GLU A 243 -20.85 -5.40 -13.26
C GLU A 243 -20.30 -6.12 -12.00
N LYS A 244 -19.68 -7.28 -12.18
CA LYS A 244 -19.06 -8.03 -11.06
C LYS A 244 -17.93 -7.25 -10.40
N VAL A 245 -17.13 -6.52 -11.15
CA VAL A 245 -16.06 -5.66 -10.60
C VAL A 245 -16.65 -4.48 -9.83
N LYS A 246 -17.65 -3.77 -10.37
CA LYS A 246 -18.32 -2.67 -9.67
C LYS A 246 -18.97 -3.14 -8.36
N SER A 247 -19.65 -4.29 -8.39
CA SER A 247 -20.21 -4.94 -7.21
C SER A 247 -19.13 -5.29 -6.18
N SER A 248 -18.01 -5.88 -6.61
CA SER A 248 -16.87 -6.19 -5.75
C SER A 248 -16.27 -4.94 -5.08
N ILE A 249 -16.13 -3.84 -5.83
CA ILE A 249 -15.63 -2.56 -5.31
C ILE A 249 -16.62 -1.95 -4.30
N ALA A 250 -17.92 -2.01 -4.57
CA ALA A 250 -18.96 -1.53 -3.65
C ALA A 250 -18.98 -2.33 -2.34
N ASN A 251 -18.83 -3.65 -2.40
CA ASN A 251 -18.75 -4.52 -1.22
C ASN A 251 -17.52 -4.20 -0.35
N ILE A 252 -16.37 -3.93 -0.96
CA ILE A 252 -15.15 -3.50 -0.24
C ILE A 252 -15.38 -2.16 0.48
N LYS A 253 -16.09 -1.21 -0.14
CA LYS A 253 -16.41 0.09 0.48
C LYS A 253 -17.40 -0.02 1.63
N ASN A 254 -18.34 -0.95 1.55
CA ASN A 254 -19.43 -1.11 2.53
C ASN A 254 -19.09 -2.10 3.67
N GLY A 255 -17.91 -2.74 3.64
CA GLY A 255 -17.48 -3.69 4.67
C GLY A 255 -18.27 -5.01 4.70
N SER A 256 -19.10 -5.27 3.69
CA SER A 256 -19.93 -6.47 3.58
C SER A 256 -19.15 -7.62 2.93
N GLN A 257 -19.13 -8.79 3.58
CA GLN A 257 -18.59 -10.01 2.97
C GLN A 257 -19.51 -10.47 1.82
N MET A 258 -18.89 -10.91 0.72
CA MET A 258 -19.58 -11.31 -0.51
C MET A 258 -20.65 -12.39 -0.25
N ALA A 259 -21.82 -12.22 -0.86
CA ALA A 259 -22.88 -13.22 -0.92
C ALA A 259 -22.77 -14.14 -2.16
N GLU A 260 -21.79 -13.94 -3.04
CA GLU A 260 -21.50 -14.84 -4.16
C GLU A 260 -20.79 -16.10 -3.65
N SER A 261 -21.28 -17.28 -4.04
CA SER A 261 -20.62 -18.54 -3.71
C SER A 261 -19.19 -18.56 -4.26
N ASP A 262 -18.21 -18.97 -3.45
CA ASP A 262 -16.79 -19.11 -3.84
C ASP A 262 -16.58 -19.94 -5.13
N PHE A 263 -17.55 -20.79 -5.47
CA PHE A 263 -17.56 -21.60 -6.68
C PHE A 263 -17.66 -20.76 -7.97
N ASP A 264 -18.57 -19.79 -8.04
CA ASP A 264 -18.80 -18.98 -9.25
C ASP A 264 -17.63 -18.02 -9.53
N VAL A 265 -17.02 -17.48 -8.46
CA VAL A 265 -15.84 -16.63 -8.52
C VAL A 265 -14.63 -17.38 -9.10
N ASN A 266 -14.41 -18.63 -8.67
CA ASN A 266 -13.30 -19.45 -9.14
C ASN A 266 -13.48 -19.89 -10.60
N VAL A 267 -14.70 -20.30 -10.99
CA VAL A 267 -15.02 -20.69 -12.37
C VAL A 267 -14.86 -19.49 -13.32
N THR A 268 -15.34 -18.31 -12.92
CA THR A 268 -15.20 -17.08 -13.71
C THR A 268 -13.73 -16.71 -13.90
N ASN A 269 -12.94 -16.73 -12.83
CA ASN A 269 -11.50 -16.48 -12.89
C ASN A 269 -10.77 -17.49 -13.80
N GLU A 270 -11.09 -18.77 -13.70
CA GLU A 270 -10.48 -19.81 -14.53
C GLU A 270 -10.76 -19.58 -16.03
N ARG A 271 -12.00 -19.24 -16.38
CA ARG A 271 -12.39 -18.94 -17.77
C ARG A 271 -11.68 -17.70 -18.29
N CYS A 272 -11.61 -16.62 -17.49
CA CYS A 272 -10.89 -15.40 -17.87
C CYS A 272 -9.40 -15.68 -18.07
N MET A 273 -8.78 -16.48 -17.19
CA MET A 273 -7.37 -16.84 -17.32
C MET A 273 -7.09 -17.69 -18.56
N LYS A 274 -7.98 -18.62 -18.93
CA LYS A 274 -7.85 -19.40 -20.17
C LYS A 274 -7.81 -18.50 -21.42
N VAL A 275 -8.66 -17.47 -21.45
CA VAL A 275 -8.68 -16.48 -22.53
C VAL A 275 -7.45 -15.57 -22.50
N LEU A 276 -7.03 -15.11 -21.31
CA LEU A 276 -5.83 -14.27 -21.18
C LEU A 276 -4.58 -15.00 -21.70
N VAL A 277 -4.46 -16.31 -21.46
CA VAL A 277 -3.30 -17.10 -21.88
C VAL A 277 -3.19 -17.25 -23.40
N THR A 278 -4.29 -17.14 -24.15
CA THR A 278 -4.26 -17.18 -25.62
C THR A 278 -3.95 -15.82 -26.25
N PHE A 279 -4.08 -14.72 -25.51
CA PHE A 279 -3.88 -13.36 -26.02
C PHE A 279 -2.53 -13.11 -26.72
N PRO A 280 -1.37 -13.57 -26.19
CA PRO A 280 -0.10 -13.36 -26.87
C PRO A 280 -0.01 -13.95 -28.29
N ALA A 281 -0.82 -14.96 -28.61
CA ALA A 281 -0.92 -15.53 -29.96
C ALA A 281 -1.92 -14.76 -30.84
N LEU A 282 -2.94 -14.15 -30.23
CA LEU A 282 -3.98 -13.40 -30.95
C LEU A 282 -3.50 -11.99 -31.35
N ILE A 283 -2.55 -11.40 -30.61
CA ILE A 283 -2.16 -10.00 -30.77
C ILE A 283 -1.69 -9.62 -32.18
N GLU A 284 -1.12 -10.58 -32.92
CA GLU A 284 -0.66 -10.37 -34.29
C GLU A 284 -1.83 -10.24 -35.29
N HIS A 285 -2.96 -10.88 -34.98
CA HIS A 285 -4.13 -11.04 -35.85
C HIS A 285 -5.29 -10.09 -35.53
N ILE A 286 -5.21 -9.31 -34.44
CA ILE A 286 -6.26 -8.39 -34.02
C ILE A 286 -6.37 -7.20 -34.98
N SER A 287 -7.60 -6.90 -35.39
CA SER A 287 -7.93 -5.71 -36.17
C SER A 287 -7.91 -4.45 -35.30
N GLN A 288 -7.64 -3.29 -35.89
CA GLN A 288 -7.60 -2.01 -35.15
C GLN A 288 -8.96 -1.62 -34.53
N GLN A 289 -10.07 -2.19 -35.03
CA GLN A 289 -11.41 -1.95 -34.49
C GLN A 289 -11.69 -2.76 -33.21
N GLU A 290 -11.02 -3.90 -33.03
CA GLU A 290 -11.22 -4.80 -31.88
C GLU A 290 -10.21 -4.58 -30.75
N GLU A 291 -9.16 -3.81 -31.03
CA GLU A 291 -8.10 -3.47 -30.08
C GLU A 291 -8.67 -2.97 -28.75
N LEU A 292 -9.66 -2.08 -28.80
CA LEU A 292 -10.24 -1.50 -27.59
C LEU A 292 -10.96 -2.55 -26.73
N PHE A 293 -11.83 -3.37 -27.33
CA PHE A 293 -12.62 -4.36 -26.59
C PHE A 293 -11.74 -5.42 -25.95
N ILE A 294 -10.66 -5.79 -26.65
CA ILE A 294 -9.72 -6.79 -26.15
C ILE A 294 -8.90 -6.21 -24.99
N LEU A 295 -8.44 -4.95 -25.10
CA LEU A 295 -7.79 -4.26 -23.98
C LEU A 295 -8.72 -4.13 -22.76
N GLN A 296 -10.00 -3.78 -22.97
CA GLN A 296 -10.98 -3.72 -21.90
C GLN A 296 -11.16 -5.08 -21.22
N PHE A 297 -11.33 -6.16 -22.00
CA PHE A 297 -11.46 -7.50 -21.47
C PHE A 297 -10.25 -7.90 -20.62
N ILE A 298 -9.03 -7.66 -21.13
CA ILE A 298 -7.79 -7.98 -20.41
C ILE A 298 -7.72 -7.21 -19.10
N TYR A 299 -7.94 -5.90 -19.16
CA TYR A 299 -7.91 -5.03 -17.99
C TYR A 299 -8.91 -5.49 -16.92
N TRP A 300 -10.18 -5.65 -17.28
CA TRP A 300 -11.22 -6.04 -16.31
C TRP A 300 -11.01 -7.45 -15.77
N SER A 301 -10.49 -8.38 -16.57
CA SER A 301 -10.10 -9.72 -16.09
C SER A 301 -8.99 -9.65 -15.04
N LEU A 302 -7.99 -8.79 -15.25
CA LEU A 302 -6.90 -8.58 -14.29
C LEU A 302 -7.39 -7.93 -12.99
N ILE A 303 -8.25 -6.93 -13.08
CA ILE A 303 -8.85 -6.27 -11.91
C ILE A 303 -9.77 -7.22 -11.14
N TYR A 304 -10.66 -7.94 -11.83
CA TYR A 304 -11.55 -8.91 -11.20
C TYR A 304 -10.76 -9.97 -10.40
N SER A 305 -9.73 -10.52 -11.03
CA SER A 305 -8.85 -11.51 -10.39
C SER A 305 -8.04 -10.93 -9.22
N TYR A 306 -7.78 -9.61 -9.21
CA TYR A 306 -7.12 -8.92 -8.10
C TYR A 306 -8.05 -8.78 -6.90
N LEU A 307 -9.26 -8.29 -7.13
CA LEU A 307 -10.26 -8.03 -6.09
C LEU A 307 -10.70 -9.34 -5.41
N THR A 308 -10.79 -10.42 -6.18
CA THR A 308 -11.20 -11.75 -5.70
C THR A 308 -10.06 -12.58 -5.11
N LYS A 309 -8.83 -12.04 -5.05
CA LYS A 309 -7.62 -12.72 -4.52
C LYS A 309 -7.42 -14.13 -5.09
N SER A 310 -7.74 -14.35 -6.37
CA SER A 310 -7.64 -15.67 -6.98
C SER A 310 -6.20 -16.20 -6.95
N SER A 311 -6.02 -17.40 -6.39
CA SER A 311 -4.71 -18.07 -6.30
C SER A 311 -4.10 -18.40 -7.67
N GLN A 312 -4.88 -18.32 -8.77
CA GLN A 312 -4.44 -18.68 -10.12
C GLN A 312 -3.45 -17.68 -10.74
N LYS A 313 -3.38 -16.43 -10.24
CA LYS A 313 -2.38 -15.45 -10.71
C LYS A 313 -0.94 -15.91 -10.48
N ALA A 314 -0.68 -16.68 -9.42
CA ALA A 314 0.66 -17.18 -9.13
C ALA A 314 1.17 -18.16 -10.20
N THR A 315 0.26 -18.94 -10.79
CA THR A 315 0.55 -19.97 -11.79
C THR A 315 0.89 -19.39 -13.17
N HIS A 316 0.37 -18.21 -13.51
CA HIS A 316 0.47 -17.63 -14.87
C HIS A 316 1.28 -16.33 -14.94
N LYS A 317 2.14 -16.04 -13.96
CA LYS A 317 2.96 -14.81 -13.93
C LYS A 317 3.78 -14.59 -15.21
N SER A 318 4.36 -15.65 -15.77
CA SER A 318 5.15 -15.56 -17.02
C SER A 318 4.28 -15.18 -18.22
N THR A 319 3.08 -15.74 -18.33
CA THR A 319 2.15 -15.41 -19.41
C THR A 319 1.63 -13.99 -19.28
N LEU A 320 1.23 -13.57 -18.08
CA LEU A 320 0.81 -12.18 -17.82
C LEU A 320 1.93 -11.19 -18.14
N ARG A 321 3.16 -11.50 -17.74
CA ARG A 321 4.34 -10.70 -18.10
C ARG A 321 4.51 -10.62 -19.62
N ARG A 322 4.37 -11.74 -20.35
CA ARG A 322 4.44 -11.77 -21.82
C ARG A 322 3.36 -10.88 -22.45
N ILE A 323 2.15 -10.84 -21.89
CA ILE A 323 1.08 -9.92 -22.35
C ILE A 323 1.55 -8.47 -22.20
N GLY A 324 2.05 -8.10 -21.02
CA GLY A 324 2.59 -6.75 -20.78
C GLY A 324 3.73 -6.41 -21.74
N GLU A 325 4.67 -7.33 -21.94
CA GLU A 325 5.80 -7.15 -22.85
C GLU A 325 5.31 -6.93 -24.30
N GLN A 326 4.34 -7.72 -24.77
CA GLN A 326 3.74 -7.54 -26.10
C GLN A 326 3.04 -6.19 -26.28
N LEU A 327 2.39 -5.67 -25.23
CA LEU A 327 1.78 -4.34 -25.24
C LEU A 327 2.83 -3.21 -25.21
N TYR A 328 3.98 -3.44 -24.58
CA TYR A 328 5.06 -2.48 -24.44
C TYR A 328 6.02 -2.44 -25.64
N MET A 329 6.11 -3.51 -26.44
CA MET A 329 7.13 -3.70 -27.51
C MET A 329 7.48 -2.41 -28.26
N GLN A 330 8.69 -1.91 -27.99
CA GLN A 330 9.28 -0.78 -28.71
C GLN A 330 9.82 -1.26 -30.07
N GLN A 331 9.63 -0.42 -31.07
CA GLN A 331 9.73 -0.63 -32.52
C GLN A 331 11.04 -1.28 -33.06
N LYS A 332 12.04 -1.59 -32.24
CA LYS A 332 13.42 -1.86 -32.69
C LYS A 332 13.67 -3.24 -33.32
N PHE A 333 12.72 -4.19 -33.26
CA PHE A 333 12.94 -5.57 -33.78
C PHE A 333 11.82 -6.13 -34.68
N CYS A 334 10.81 -5.35 -35.06
CA CYS A 334 9.72 -5.84 -35.90
C CYS A 334 9.63 -5.06 -37.23
N HIS A 335 9.89 -5.74 -38.35
CA HIS A 335 9.86 -5.21 -39.71
C HIS A 335 8.45 -4.90 -40.25
N LYS A 336 7.41 -4.91 -39.40
CA LYS A 336 6.04 -4.55 -39.77
C LYS A 336 5.57 -3.44 -38.84
N SER A 337 4.99 -2.41 -39.45
CA SER A 337 4.52 -1.14 -38.90
C SER A 337 3.47 -1.28 -37.79
N VAL A 338 3.83 -1.87 -36.66
CA VAL A 338 2.92 -2.22 -35.57
C VAL A 338 3.23 -1.33 -34.37
N LYS A 339 2.89 -0.05 -34.46
CA LYS A 339 2.48 0.70 -33.27
C LYS A 339 1.04 0.27 -33.03
N ARG A 340 0.76 -0.59 -32.04
CA ARG A 340 -0.64 -0.90 -31.72
C ARG A 340 -1.04 -0.24 -30.41
N PHE A 341 -0.57 -0.72 -29.27
CA PHE A 341 -1.29 -0.43 -28.03
C PHE A 341 -0.70 0.73 -27.18
N PHE A 342 0.54 0.64 -26.70
CA PHE A 342 1.16 1.70 -25.87
C PHE A 342 1.44 3.01 -26.63
N ASN A 343 1.69 2.92 -27.93
CA ASN A 343 1.92 4.08 -28.81
C ASN A 343 0.68 4.42 -29.66
N SER A 344 -0.52 3.98 -29.24
CA SER A 344 -1.76 4.27 -29.97
C SER A 344 -2.04 5.77 -30.00
N ASN A 345 -2.60 6.25 -31.11
CA ASN A 345 -3.15 7.61 -31.20
C ASN A 345 -4.48 7.73 -30.44
N ASP A 346 -5.13 6.62 -30.13
CA ASP A 346 -6.32 6.61 -29.28
C ASP A 346 -5.92 6.67 -27.80
N CYS A 347 -6.37 7.74 -27.13
CA CYS A 347 -6.15 7.96 -25.71
C CYS A 347 -6.71 6.82 -24.85
N HIS A 348 -7.81 6.19 -25.28
CA HIS A 348 -8.48 5.15 -24.51
C HIS A 348 -7.69 3.83 -24.55
N ALA A 349 -7.32 3.37 -25.75
CA ALA A 349 -6.42 2.23 -25.93
C ALA A 349 -5.08 2.45 -25.22
N ARG A 350 -4.48 3.65 -25.34
CA ARG A 350 -3.21 3.98 -24.70
C ARG A 350 -3.29 3.92 -23.17
N LEU A 351 -4.35 4.49 -22.57
CA LEU A 351 -4.58 4.43 -21.13
C LEU A 351 -4.70 2.99 -20.63
N LEU A 352 -5.54 2.17 -21.27
CA LEU A 352 -5.72 0.76 -20.91
C LEU A 352 -4.43 -0.03 -21.05
N SER A 353 -3.66 0.23 -22.10
CA SER A 353 -2.35 -0.38 -22.32
C SER A 353 -1.39 -0.06 -21.19
N CYS A 354 -1.29 1.22 -20.78
CA CYS A 354 -0.50 1.64 -19.63
C CYS A 354 -0.94 0.88 -18.37
N MET A 355 -2.24 0.80 -18.09
CA MET A 355 -2.76 0.10 -16.92
C MET A 355 -2.41 -1.39 -16.91
N ILE A 356 -2.58 -2.08 -18.03
CA ILE A 356 -2.26 -3.51 -18.15
C ILE A 356 -0.76 -3.74 -17.97
N ILE A 357 0.08 -2.89 -18.57
CA ILE A 357 1.54 -2.99 -18.44
C ILE A 357 1.96 -2.80 -16.98
N LEU A 358 1.45 -1.76 -16.30
CA LEU A 358 1.69 -1.52 -14.88
C LEU A 358 1.24 -2.71 -14.02
N PHE A 359 0.18 -3.41 -14.43
CA PHE A 359 -0.33 -4.58 -13.72
C PHE A 359 0.49 -5.86 -13.93
N THR A 360 1.22 -5.97 -15.04
CA THR A 360 1.81 -7.24 -15.52
C THR A 360 3.33 -7.26 -15.56
N ILE A 361 3.97 -6.10 -15.71
CA ILE A 361 5.43 -5.95 -15.75
C ILE A 361 5.94 -5.47 -14.38
N THR A 362 7.09 -5.98 -13.96
CA THR A 362 7.78 -5.58 -12.72
C THR A 362 9.13 -4.91 -12.96
N GLN A 363 9.55 -4.76 -14.22
CA GLN A 363 10.83 -4.13 -14.59
C GLN A 363 10.75 -2.61 -14.39
N ALA A 364 11.64 -2.06 -13.56
CA ALA A 364 11.54 -0.68 -13.07
C ALA A 364 11.73 0.38 -14.15
N ASP A 365 12.60 0.12 -15.13
CA ASP A 365 12.85 0.97 -16.31
C ASP A 365 11.59 1.10 -17.18
N ILE A 366 10.94 -0.03 -17.47
CA ILE A 366 9.69 -0.06 -18.23
C ILE A 366 8.57 0.63 -17.45
N LEU A 367 8.43 0.31 -16.17
CA LEU A 367 7.40 0.91 -15.32
C LEU A 367 7.57 2.43 -15.21
N SER A 368 8.80 2.92 -15.06
CA SER A 368 9.08 4.37 -15.02
C SER A 368 8.64 5.07 -16.30
N GLN A 369 8.97 4.49 -17.46
CA GLN A 369 8.56 5.05 -18.75
C GLN A 369 7.03 5.06 -18.92
N VAL A 370 6.37 3.95 -18.58
CA VAL A 370 4.90 3.83 -18.69
C VAL A 370 4.21 4.79 -17.73
N PHE A 371 4.74 4.95 -16.51
CA PHE A 371 4.22 5.89 -15.53
C PHE A 371 4.37 7.34 -15.99
N HIS A 372 5.51 7.69 -16.58
CA HIS A 372 5.73 9.01 -17.17
C HIS A 372 4.72 9.30 -18.30
N CYS A 373 4.51 8.35 -19.22
CA CYS A 373 3.51 8.49 -20.28
C CYS A 373 2.08 8.63 -19.72
N LEU A 374 1.73 7.85 -18.70
CA LEU A 374 0.46 7.98 -18.01
C LEU A 374 0.28 9.37 -17.37
N CYS A 375 1.30 9.91 -16.71
CA CYS A 375 1.25 11.24 -16.12
C CYS A 375 1.02 12.33 -17.18
N ILE A 376 1.64 12.19 -18.36
CA ILE A 376 1.39 13.10 -19.49
C ILE A 376 -0.04 12.97 -19.97
N ASP A 377 -0.54 11.74 -20.19
CA ASP A 377 -1.92 11.51 -20.65
C ASP A 377 -2.94 12.07 -19.67
N LEU A 378 -2.73 11.92 -18.36
CA LEU A 378 -3.60 12.44 -17.30
C LEU A 378 -3.62 13.96 -17.19
N GLN A 379 -2.84 14.70 -17.98
CA GLN A 379 -3.03 16.15 -18.12
C GLN A 379 -4.31 16.46 -18.92
N ASN A 380 -4.75 15.56 -19.80
CA ASN A 380 -5.96 15.69 -20.58
C ASN A 380 -7.20 15.26 -19.79
N ASP A 381 -8.27 16.06 -19.81
CA ASP A 381 -9.51 15.78 -19.08
C ASP A 381 -10.21 14.50 -19.55
N LYS A 382 -10.14 14.17 -20.85
CA LYS A 382 -10.69 12.90 -21.37
C LYS A 382 -9.99 11.69 -20.76
N ALA A 383 -8.67 11.77 -20.56
CA ALA A 383 -7.91 10.69 -19.92
C ALA A 383 -8.23 10.58 -18.43
N LYS A 384 -8.46 11.70 -17.73
CA LYS A 384 -8.89 11.71 -16.32
C LYS A 384 -10.25 11.05 -16.16
N GLU A 385 -11.20 11.36 -17.03
CA GLU A 385 -12.52 10.74 -17.03
C GLU A 385 -12.43 9.22 -17.19
N LEU A 386 -11.68 8.77 -18.20
CA LEU A 386 -11.43 7.34 -18.43
C LEU A 386 -10.72 6.70 -17.22
N PHE A 387 -9.74 7.37 -16.62
CA PHE A 387 -9.02 6.87 -15.44
C PHE A 387 -9.98 6.58 -14.27
N VAL A 388 -10.96 7.46 -14.05
CA VAL A 388 -12.01 7.26 -13.05
C VAL A 388 -12.98 6.15 -13.47
N GLN A 389 -13.42 6.13 -14.73
CA GLN A 389 -14.35 5.13 -15.28
C GLN A 389 -13.81 3.70 -15.13
N TYR A 390 -12.51 3.51 -15.34
CA TYR A 390 -11.87 2.20 -15.21
C TYR A 390 -11.44 1.85 -13.79
N HIS A 391 -11.63 2.73 -12.81
CA HIS A 391 -11.10 2.56 -11.45
C HIS A 391 -9.59 2.24 -11.46
N ALA A 392 -8.82 2.95 -12.27
CA ALA A 392 -7.40 2.72 -12.53
C ALA A 392 -6.50 2.72 -11.27
N THR A 393 -6.97 3.31 -10.17
CA THR A 393 -6.30 3.26 -8.87
C THR A 393 -6.07 1.83 -8.36
N PHE A 394 -6.96 0.88 -8.66
CA PHE A 394 -6.78 -0.53 -8.30
C PHE A 394 -5.65 -1.20 -9.09
N ALA A 395 -5.33 -0.71 -10.29
CA ALA A 395 -4.19 -1.20 -11.06
C ALA A 395 -2.84 -0.70 -10.50
N LEU A 396 -2.85 0.49 -9.89
CA LEU A 396 -1.66 1.09 -9.29
C LEU A 396 -1.37 0.56 -7.87
N TYR A 397 -2.40 0.20 -7.12
CA TYR A 397 -2.26 -0.22 -5.72
C TYR A 397 -1.28 -1.40 -5.50
N PRO A 398 -1.23 -2.46 -6.34
CA PRO A 398 -0.24 -3.53 -6.20
C PRO A 398 1.21 -3.05 -6.29
N LEU A 399 1.48 -1.99 -7.06
CA LEU A 399 2.83 -1.44 -7.24
C LEU A 399 3.30 -0.66 -6.01
N PHE A 400 2.38 0.02 -5.32
CA PHE A 400 2.69 0.80 -4.11
C PHE A 400 2.74 -0.04 -2.82
N LYS A 401 2.30 -1.30 -2.86
CA LYS A 401 2.40 -2.24 -1.74
C LYS A 401 3.75 -2.97 -1.63
N LEU A 402 4.63 -2.74 -2.61
CA LEU A 402 5.98 -3.32 -2.71
C LEU A 402 7.08 -2.46 -2.05
N THR A 403 6.71 -1.31 -1.49
CA THR A 403 7.53 -0.47 -0.58
C THR A 403 6.96 -0.53 0.81
#